data_AF-A0A535K2T7-F1
#
_entry.id   AF-A0A535K2T7-F1
#
_cell.length_a   1.000
_cell.length_b   1.000
_cell.length_c   1.000
_cell.angle_alpha   90.00
_cell.angle_beta   90.00
_cell.angle_gamma   90.00
#
_symmetry.space_group_name_H-M   'P 1'
#
loop_
_entity.id
_entity.type
_entity.pdbx_description
1 polymer ?
#
loop_
_entity_poly.entity_id
_entity_poly.type
_entity_poly.pdbx_seq_one_letter_code
_entity_poly.pdbx_strand_id
1 'polypeptide(L)'
;MRASNERRRGGVRPKVFIVQAVPEEALTELRAVADVEMFGALDRTITRRELQSGLRSCRYLWVLGEIPVDGEILDGAELKLIAIMEILSRSVDIAAATARGIPVTTLPNLDAVTTSTAEHTLGLLVALARRLPQAERLLREGRWAQYQSMSLLGTRLAGKSLGIVGLGNVGRRLARYAAGLGMVVRYTDRGRLPEMEQQLGVEWRGLDELFRESDFIALTPTLTASSRGLVGLGRSGSPERPSTCSRPSRRQSAAARTRVSSSWRTSFLRRISERRHANPGRRWPGSSHPV
;
A
#
# COMPACT_ATOMS: atom_id res chain seq x y z
N MET A 1 -11.35 30.13 39.31
CA MET A 1 -11.23 31.34 38.47
C MET A 1 -10.37 30.96 37.27
N ARG A 2 -10.86 30.60 36.08
CA ARG A 2 -11.97 31.14 35.30
C ARG A 2 -12.86 30.03 34.73
N ALA A 3 -14.10 30.01 35.22
CA ALA A 3 -15.22 29.50 34.46
C ALA A 3 -15.56 30.57 33.42
N SER A 4 -15.21 30.33 32.16
CA SER A 4 -15.69 31.11 31.03
C SER A 4 -15.64 30.26 29.77
N ASN A 5 -16.51 29.25 29.71
CA ASN A 5 -17.00 28.82 28.41
C ASN A 5 -18.51 29.04 28.42
N GLU A 6 -18.85 30.26 28.04
CA GLU A 6 -20.21 30.70 27.80
C GLU A 6 -20.94 29.63 27.01
N ARG A 7 -22.01 29.13 27.63
CA ARG A 7 -23.13 28.52 26.92
C ARG A 7 -23.61 29.54 25.88
N ARG A 8 -23.03 29.50 24.68
CA ARG A 8 -23.60 30.18 23.52
C ARG A 8 -24.87 29.42 23.14
N ARG A 9 -25.99 29.98 23.60
CA ARG A 9 -27.27 30.24 22.91
C ARG A 9 -27.84 29.10 22.07
N GLY A 10 -29.16 28.85 22.18
CA GLY A 10 -29.94 27.92 21.36
C GLY A 10 -29.83 28.16 19.84
N GLY A 11 -28.68 27.83 19.27
CA GLY A 11 -28.35 27.90 17.86
C GLY A 11 -28.32 26.51 17.25
N VAL A 12 -28.62 26.45 15.95
CA VAL A 12 -28.65 25.22 15.16
C VAL A 12 -27.30 24.51 15.27
N ARG A 13 -27.31 23.24 15.73
CA ARG A 13 -26.09 22.42 15.79
C ARG A 13 -25.53 22.21 14.39
N PRO A 14 -24.19 22.23 14.20
CA PRO A 14 -23.58 21.91 12.92
C PRO A 14 -24.02 20.52 12.46
N LYS A 15 -24.43 20.40 11.18
CA LYS A 15 -24.80 19.11 10.58
C LYS A 15 -23.65 18.59 9.72
N VAL A 16 -23.13 17.43 10.11
CA VAL A 16 -22.00 16.77 9.46
C VAL A 16 -22.49 15.53 8.74
N PHE A 17 -22.13 15.41 7.47
CA PHE A 17 -22.34 14.19 6.69
C PHE A 17 -21.04 13.40 6.58
N ILE A 18 -21.07 12.13 6.99
CA ILE A 18 -19.96 11.18 6.86
C ILE A 18 -20.33 10.16 5.78
N VAL A 19 -19.48 10.04 4.77
CA VAL A 19 -19.77 9.25 3.56
C VAL A 19 -19.56 7.74 3.71
N GLN A 20 -19.16 7.27 4.89
CA GLN A 20 -18.91 5.87 5.20
C GLN A 20 -19.00 5.63 6.72
N ALA A 21 -19.03 4.36 7.12
CA ALA A 21 -18.88 3.99 8.52
C ALA A 21 -17.49 4.36 9.06
N VAL A 22 -17.44 4.85 10.30
CA VAL A 22 -16.21 5.17 11.04
C VAL A 22 -16.31 4.61 12.47
N PRO A 23 -15.19 4.47 13.21
CA PRO A 23 -15.21 3.95 14.58
C PRO A 23 -16.12 4.76 15.52
N GLU A 24 -16.76 4.07 16.47
CA GLU A 24 -17.74 4.68 17.37
C GLU A 24 -17.11 5.71 18.32
N GLU A 25 -15.82 5.54 18.63
CA GLU A 25 -15.06 6.51 19.42
C GLU A 25 -15.03 7.88 18.73
N ALA A 26 -14.77 7.91 17.41
CA ALA A 26 -14.77 9.13 16.62
C ALA A 26 -16.19 9.73 16.49
N LEU A 27 -17.22 8.88 16.36
CA LEU A 27 -18.61 9.32 16.34
C LEU A 27 -19.04 9.94 17.66
N THR A 28 -18.62 9.37 18.78
CA THR A 28 -18.93 9.85 20.13
C THR A 28 -18.40 11.27 20.34
N GLU A 29 -17.15 11.51 19.98
CA GLU A 29 -16.54 12.84 20.05
C GLU A 29 -17.24 13.84 19.13
N LEU A 30 -17.54 13.45 17.89
CA LEU A 30 -18.19 14.35 16.94
C LEU A 30 -19.65 14.66 17.31
N ARG A 31 -20.39 13.66 17.79
CA ARG A 31 -21.79 13.81 18.26
C ARG A 31 -21.90 14.69 19.51
N ALA A 32 -20.81 14.86 20.27
CA ALA A 32 -20.79 15.82 21.38
C ALA A 32 -20.93 17.27 20.89
N VAL A 33 -20.44 17.58 19.67
CA VAL A 33 -20.38 18.96 19.13
C VAL A 33 -21.24 19.20 17.89
N ALA A 34 -21.73 18.15 17.23
CA ALA A 34 -22.48 18.23 15.96
C ALA A 34 -23.61 17.19 15.87
N ASP A 35 -24.58 17.45 14.99
CA ASP A 35 -25.53 16.44 14.53
C ASP A 35 -24.89 15.69 13.35
N VAL A 36 -24.79 14.36 13.47
CA VAL A 36 -24.05 13.52 12.53
C VAL A 36 -25.01 12.63 11.76
N GLU A 37 -25.03 12.78 10.45
CA GLU A 37 -25.65 11.85 9.52
C GLU A 37 -24.53 11.04 8.84
N MET A 38 -24.68 9.71 8.77
CA MET A 38 -23.63 8.82 8.29
C MET A 38 -24.21 7.81 7.31
N PHE A 39 -23.53 7.65 6.18
CA PHE A 39 -23.76 6.53 5.29
C PHE A 39 -23.06 5.27 5.85
N GLY A 40 -23.83 4.40 6.49
CA GLY A 40 -23.29 3.28 7.29
C GLY A 40 -23.03 1.96 6.54
N ALA A 41 -23.12 1.93 5.21
CA ALA A 41 -22.89 0.68 4.47
C ALA A 41 -21.42 0.26 4.55
N LEU A 42 -21.18 -1.03 4.83
CA LEU A 42 -19.84 -1.62 4.94
C LEU A 42 -19.42 -2.38 3.66
N ASP A 43 -20.36 -2.62 2.77
CA ASP A 43 -20.23 -3.50 1.60
C ASP A 43 -20.14 -2.73 0.28
N ARG A 44 -20.33 -1.41 0.30
CA ARG A 44 -20.26 -0.56 -0.90
C ARG A 44 -19.92 0.89 -0.60
N THR A 45 -19.42 1.56 -1.63
CA THR A 45 -19.25 3.01 -1.64
C THR A 45 -20.60 3.71 -1.80
N ILE A 46 -20.73 4.90 -1.20
CA ILE A 46 -21.86 5.80 -1.43
C ILE A 46 -21.98 6.18 -2.91
N THR A 47 -23.19 6.26 -3.44
CA THR A 47 -23.43 6.76 -4.80
C THR A 47 -23.44 8.29 -4.83
N ARG A 48 -23.21 8.87 -6.01
CA ARG A 48 -23.35 10.34 -6.21
C ARG A 48 -24.71 10.85 -5.75
N ARG A 49 -25.80 10.15 -6.06
CA ARG A 49 -27.16 10.55 -5.69
C ARG A 49 -27.36 10.56 -4.16
N GLU A 50 -26.86 9.54 -3.48
CA GLU A 50 -26.90 9.46 -2.01
C GLU A 50 -26.07 10.57 -1.37
N LEU A 51 -24.87 10.83 -1.91
CA LEU A 51 -24.03 11.95 -1.48
C LEU A 51 -24.77 13.28 -1.64
N GLN A 52 -25.30 13.56 -2.83
CA GLN A 52 -26.08 14.78 -3.09
C GLN A 52 -27.28 14.89 -2.14
N SER A 53 -27.97 13.78 -1.87
CA SER A 53 -29.10 13.76 -0.94
C SER A 53 -28.67 14.12 0.49
N GLY A 54 -27.61 13.50 1.02
CA GLY A 54 -27.10 13.79 2.37
C GLY A 54 -26.54 15.21 2.50
N LEU A 55 -26.01 15.77 1.42
CA LEU A 55 -25.49 17.14 1.40
C LEU A 55 -26.58 18.22 1.40
N ARG A 56 -27.85 17.90 1.08
CA ARG A 56 -28.96 18.88 1.15
C ARG A 56 -29.21 19.38 2.57
N SER A 57 -29.01 18.53 3.57
CA SER A 57 -29.27 18.82 4.98
C SER A 57 -28.01 19.20 5.76
N CYS A 58 -26.82 19.00 5.18
CA CYS A 58 -25.54 19.10 5.89
C CYS A 58 -24.67 20.26 5.39
N ARG A 59 -23.86 20.81 6.30
CA ARG A 59 -22.96 21.95 6.03
C ARG A 59 -21.50 21.55 6.13
N TYR A 60 -21.21 20.36 6.64
CA TYR A 60 -19.86 19.86 6.85
C TYR A 60 -19.78 18.47 6.24
N LEU A 61 -18.74 18.19 5.46
CA LEU A 61 -18.54 16.92 4.80
C LEU A 61 -17.27 16.25 5.31
N TRP A 62 -17.39 15.02 5.79
CA TRP A 62 -16.26 14.14 6.04
C TRP A 62 -16.21 13.08 4.95
N VAL A 63 -15.18 13.14 4.11
CA VAL A 63 -15.01 12.30 2.91
C VAL A 63 -13.77 11.42 2.98
N LEU A 64 -13.84 10.21 2.40
CA LEU A 64 -12.70 9.34 2.10
C LEU A 64 -12.36 9.46 0.61
N GLY A 65 -11.08 9.47 0.25
CA GLY A 65 -10.59 9.94 -1.06
C GLY A 65 -10.68 8.96 -2.24
N GLU A 66 -11.64 8.05 -2.20
CA GLU A 66 -12.16 7.42 -3.41
C GLU A 66 -13.45 8.08 -3.94
N ILE A 67 -14.10 8.92 -3.12
CA ILE A 67 -15.39 9.54 -3.47
C ILE A 67 -15.15 10.90 -4.12
N PRO A 68 -15.47 11.07 -5.42
CA PRO A 68 -15.22 12.31 -6.13
C PRO A 68 -16.16 13.42 -5.63
N VAL A 69 -15.56 14.53 -5.20
CA VAL A 69 -16.23 15.78 -4.84
C VAL A 69 -15.78 16.84 -5.84
N ASP A 70 -16.49 16.89 -6.97
CA ASP A 70 -16.21 17.80 -8.08
C ASP A 70 -17.15 19.02 -8.06
N GLY A 71 -17.00 19.91 -9.05
CA GLY A 71 -17.80 21.13 -9.15
C GLY A 71 -19.31 20.90 -9.05
N GLU A 72 -19.85 19.84 -9.67
CA GLU A 72 -21.29 19.55 -9.64
C GLU A 72 -21.79 19.19 -8.22
N ILE A 73 -21.00 18.42 -7.47
CA ILE A 73 -21.30 18.15 -6.05
C ILE A 73 -21.24 19.43 -5.23
N LEU A 74 -20.23 20.27 -5.49
CA LEU A 74 -20.01 21.52 -4.76
C LEU A 74 -21.08 22.58 -5.08
N ASP A 75 -21.61 22.60 -6.31
CA ASP A 75 -22.68 23.52 -6.72
C ASP A 75 -24.03 23.17 -6.09
N GLY A 76 -24.27 21.88 -5.83
CA GLY A 76 -25.49 21.39 -5.21
C GLY A 76 -25.53 21.45 -3.68
N ALA A 77 -24.47 21.97 -3.03
CA ALA A 77 -24.33 21.91 -1.58
C ALA A 77 -23.76 23.22 -1.01
N GLU A 78 -24.33 23.72 0.10
CA GLU A 78 -23.78 24.90 0.80
C GLU A 78 -22.84 24.45 1.93
N LEU A 79 -21.71 23.88 1.53
CA LEU A 79 -20.68 23.39 2.44
C LEU A 79 -19.88 24.54 3.08
N LYS A 80 -19.52 24.37 4.35
CA LYS A 80 -18.64 25.27 5.13
C LYS A 80 -17.26 24.67 5.36
N LEU A 81 -17.10 23.36 5.19
CA LEU A 81 -15.83 22.65 5.35
C LEU A 81 -15.92 21.26 4.71
N ILE A 82 -14.83 20.85 4.08
CA ILE A 82 -14.61 19.47 3.63
C ILE A 82 -13.40 18.91 4.37
N ALA A 83 -13.61 17.90 5.19
CA ALA A 83 -12.56 17.15 5.87
C ALA A 83 -12.29 15.85 5.11
N ILE A 84 -11.07 15.72 4.58
CA ILE A 84 -10.63 14.54 3.82
C ILE A 84 -9.85 13.61 4.75
N MET A 85 -10.30 12.37 4.84
CA MET A 85 -9.62 11.30 5.59
C MET A 85 -8.45 10.68 4.79
N GLU A 86 -7.60 11.51 4.19
CA GLU A 86 -6.43 11.07 3.42
C GLU A 86 -5.29 12.08 3.50
N ILE A 87 -4.08 11.60 3.20
CA ILE A 87 -2.87 12.42 3.10
C ILE A 87 -2.84 13.20 1.77
N LEU A 88 -3.40 12.64 0.69
CA LEU A 88 -3.41 13.25 -0.64
C LEU A 88 -4.84 13.62 -1.04
N SER A 89 -5.11 14.89 -1.30
CA SER A 89 -6.43 15.41 -1.68
C SER A 89 -6.77 15.23 -3.16
N ARG A 90 -6.79 13.98 -3.66
CA ARG A 90 -7.02 13.70 -5.09
C ARG A 90 -8.48 13.66 -5.51
N SER A 91 -9.37 13.36 -4.56
CA SER A 91 -10.79 13.16 -4.83
C SER A 91 -11.60 14.44 -4.83
N VAL A 92 -11.09 15.51 -4.24
CA VAL A 92 -11.77 16.80 -4.11
C VAL A 92 -11.16 17.80 -5.08
N ASP A 93 -12.01 18.48 -5.86
CA ASP A 93 -11.59 19.61 -6.67
C ASP A 93 -11.30 20.82 -5.78
N ILE A 94 -10.03 20.95 -5.38
CA ILE A 94 -9.56 22.00 -4.48
C ILE A 94 -9.72 23.40 -5.10
N ALA A 95 -9.58 23.53 -6.43
CA ALA A 95 -9.74 24.80 -7.11
C ALA A 95 -11.21 25.23 -7.06
N ALA A 96 -12.13 24.31 -7.35
CA ALA A 96 -13.57 24.56 -7.26
C ALA A 96 -14.02 24.87 -5.81
N ALA A 97 -13.48 24.15 -4.81
CA ALA A 97 -13.78 24.42 -3.40
C ALA A 97 -13.28 25.81 -2.97
N THR A 98 -12.03 26.16 -3.32
CA THR A 98 -11.44 27.47 -3.02
C THR A 98 -12.23 28.61 -3.67
N ALA A 99 -12.63 28.47 -4.94
CA ALA A 99 -13.42 29.48 -5.64
C ALA A 99 -14.78 29.76 -4.97
N ARG A 100 -15.31 28.78 -4.22
CA ARG A 100 -16.57 28.88 -3.45
C ARG A 100 -16.35 29.27 -1.99
N GLY A 101 -15.11 29.54 -1.58
CA GLY A 101 -14.77 29.86 -0.19
C GLY A 101 -14.91 28.68 0.77
N ILE A 102 -14.87 27.44 0.27
CA ILE A 102 -15.02 26.22 1.06
C ILE A 102 -13.63 25.74 1.47
N PRO A 103 -13.25 25.82 2.76
CA PRO A 103 -11.99 25.28 3.22
C PRO A 103 -11.97 23.75 3.08
N VAL A 104 -10.81 23.22 2.72
CA VAL A 104 -10.54 21.79 2.63
C VAL A 104 -9.40 21.44 3.57
N THR A 105 -9.62 20.47 4.45
CA THR A 105 -8.60 19.94 5.35
C THR A 105 -8.25 18.51 4.95
N THR A 106 -6.98 18.16 5.09
CA THR A 106 -6.48 16.79 4.93
C THR A 106 -5.89 16.31 6.23
N LEU A 107 -5.72 15.01 6.37
CA LEU A 107 -4.96 14.47 7.49
C LEU A 107 -3.47 14.78 7.28
N PRO A 108 -2.75 15.29 8.30
CA PRO A 108 -1.30 15.37 8.22
C PRO A 108 -0.72 13.96 8.11
N ASN A 109 0.55 13.84 7.74
CA ASN A 109 1.22 12.55 7.71
C ASN A 109 1.20 11.90 9.11
N LEU A 110 0.36 10.87 9.29
CA LEU A 110 0.19 10.18 10.56
C LEU A 110 1.20 9.03 10.67
N ASP A 111 1.95 9.01 11.78
CA ASP A 111 2.89 7.93 12.06
C ASP A 111 2.19 6.57 12.08
N ALA A 112 0.97 6.50 12.62
CA ALA A 112 0.14 5.30 12.65
C ALA A 112 -0.08 4.70 11.25
N VAL A 113 -0.45 5.51 10.25
CA VAL A 113 -0.64 5.04 8.87
C VAL A 113 0.67 4.53 8.28
N THR A 114 1.77 5.23 8.55
CA THR A 114 3.11 4.80 8.12
C THR A 114 3.48 3.45 8.74
N THR A 115 3.23 3.26 10.04
CA THR A 115 3.53 2.02 10.77
C THR A 115 2.72 0.87 10.20
N SER A 116 1.39 1.01 10.17
CA SER A 116 0.49 -0.04 9.71
C SER A 116 0.75 -0.42 8.25
N THR A 117 1.10 0.54 7.39
CA THR A 117 1.44 0.24 5.98
C THR A 117 2.75 -0.56 5.89
N ALA A 118 3.77 -0.20 6.69
CA ALA A 118 5.03 -0.92 6.71
C ALA A 118 4.88 -2.34 7.30
N GLU A 119 4.11 -2.50 8.37
CA GLU A 119 3.77 -3.81 8.97
C GLU A 119 2.98 -4.68 8.01
N HIS A 120 1.98 -4.11 7.32
CA HIS A 120 1.23 -4.83 6.31
C HIS A 120 2.13 -5.29 5.16
N THR A 121 3.04 -4.43 4.69
CA THR A 121 4.02 -4.78 3.64
C THR A 121 4.95 -5.91 4.10
N LEU A 122 5.41 -5.88 5.35
CA LEU A 122 6.20 -6.96 5.95
C LEU A 122 5.39 -8.27 6.02
N GLY A 123 4.12 -8.21 6.41
CA GLY A 123 3.21 -9.35 6.43
C GLY A 123 3.06 -9.99 5.05
N LEU A 124 2.89 -9.17 4.00
CA LEU A 124 2.84 -9.63 2.61
C LEU A 124 4.16 -10.27 2.16
N LEU A 125 5.30 -9.70 2.55
CA LEU A 125 6.62 -10.27 2.28
C LEU A 125 6.78 -11.66 2.89
N VAL A 126 6.42 -11.82 4.17
CA VAL A 126 6.45 -13.11 4.87
C VAL A 126 5.48 -14.10 4.23
N ALA A 127 4.25 -13.66 3.92
CA ALA A 127 3.23 -14.49 3.29
C ALA A 127 3.68 -15.01 1.92
N LEU A 128 4.32 -14.16 1.12
CA LEU A 128 4.91 -14.54 -0.16
C LEU A 128 6.05 -15.55 0.01
N ALA A 129 7.00 -15.25 0.91
CA ALA A 129 8.15 -16.10 1.14
C ALA A 129 7.77 -17.49 1.68
N ARG A 130 6.72 -17.57 2.51
CA ARG A 130 6.23 -18.82 3.13
C ARG A 130 5.04 -19.47 2.42
N ARG A 131 4.61 -18.91 1.29
CA ARG A 131 3.49 -19.42 0.49
C ARG A 131 2.20 -19.60 1.32
N LEU A 132 1.94 -18.67 2.24
CA LEU A 132 0.81 -18.77 3.17
C LEU A 132 -0.55 -18.86 2.46
N PRO A 133 -0.85 -18.08 1.40
CA PRO A 133 -2.12 -18.20 0.69
C PRO A 133 -2.33 -19.59 0.05
N GLN A 134 -1.24 -20.20 -0.45
CA GLN A 134 -1.31 -21.56 -1.02
C GLN A 134 -1.50 -22.61 0.07
N ALA A 135 -0.88 -22.42 1.24
CA ALA A 135 -1.03 -23.29 2.40
C ALA A 135 -2.47 -23.27 2.95
N GLU A 136 -3.03 -22.07 3.15
CA GLU A 136 -4.41 -21.88 3.61
C GLU A 136 -5.42 -22.54 2.66
N ARG A 137 -5.25 -22.34 1.36
CA ARG A 137 -6.11 -22.96 0.34
C ARG A 137 -6.05 -24.49 0.38
N LEU A 138 -4.85 -25.07 0.50
CA LEU A 138 -4.69 -26.53 0.58
C LEU A 138 -5.37 -27.12 1.81
N LEU A 139 -5.28 -26.43 2.95
CA LEU A 139 -5.98 -26.82 4.18
C LEU A 139 -7.50 -26.77 3.99
N ARG A 140 -8.03 -25.68 3.45
CA ARG A 140 -9.48 -25.51 3.22
C ARG A 140 -10.05 -26.53 2.23
N GLU A 141 -9.25 -26.94 1.23
CA GLU A 141 -9.64 -27.96 0.26
C GLU A 141 -9.53 -29.41 0.81
N GLY A 142 -9.12 -29.61 2.07
CA GLY A 142 -8.92 -30.94 2.65
C GLY A 142 -7.76 -31.72 2.04
N ARG A 143 -6.85 -31.03 1.34
CA ARG A 143 -5.74 -31.63 0.58
C ARG A 143 -4.41 -31.64 1.35
N TRP A 144 -4.48 -31.50 2.67
CA TRP A 144 -3.30 -31.49 3.52
C TRP A 144 -2.73 -32.91 3.68
N ALA A 145 -1.79 -33.26 2.82
CA ALA A 145 -1.14 -34.56 2.80
C ALA A 145 0.07 -34.62 3.77
N GLN A 146 -0.15 -34.51 5.09
CA GLN A 146 0.83 -34.67 6.19
C GLN A 146 2.28 -34.17 5.94
N TYR A 147 3.28 -34.69 6.68
CA TYR A 147 4.69 -34.26 6.64
C TYR A 147 5.34 -34.56 5.29
N GLN A 148 5.41 -33.54 4.43
CA GLN A 148 6.07 -33.61 3.12
C GLN A 148 7.15 -32.54 3.05
N SER A 149 8.42 -32.97 3.01
CA SER A 149 9.59 -32.07 3.04
C SER A 149 9.66 -31.08 1.89
N MET A 150 9.06 -31.42 0.74
CA MET A 150 9.05 -30.60 -0.47
C MET A 150 7.73 -29.85 -0.67
N SER A 151 6.68 -30.19 0.09
CA SER A 151 5.39 -29.50 -0.01
C SER A 151 5.52 -28.10 0.57
N LEU A 152 5.06 -27.09 -0.18
CA LEU A 152 5.08 -25.69 0.25
C LEU A 152 6.46 -25.17 0.69
N LEU A 153 7.55 -25.75 0.17
CA LEU A 153 8.89 -25.27 0.46
C LEU A 153 8.99 -23.79 0.07
N GLY A 154 9.18 -22.95 1.09
CA GLY A 154 9.27 -21.51 0.96
C GLY A 154 10.71 -21.04 0.83
N THR A 155 10.88 -19.72 0.87
CA THR A 155 12.18 -19.06 0.91
C THR A 155 12.41 -18.49 2.30
N ARG A 156 13.58 -18.77 2.89
CA ARG A 156 14.01 -18.12 4.13
C ARG A 156 14.35 -16.65 3.82
N LEU A 157 13.91 -15.71 4.65
CA LEU A 157 14.21 -14.28 4.49
C LEU A 157 15.62 -13.90 4.96
N ALA A 158 16.11 -14.46 6.07
CA ALA A 158 17.45 -14.17 6.56
C ALA A 158 18.53 -14.47 5.49
N GLY A 159 19.42 -13.50 5.26
CA GLY A 159 20.47 -13.52 4.24
C GLY A 159 20.00 -13.19 2.82
N LYS A 160 18.70 -12.92 2.60
CA LYS A 160 18.14 -12.49 1.32
C LYS A 160 18.11 -10.99 1.18
N SER A 161 18.10 -10.50 -0.06
CA SER A 161 18.05 -9.06 -0.33
C SER A 161 16.62 -8.55 -0.51
N LEU A 162 16.32 -7.41 0.11
CA LEU A 162 15.10 -6.63 -0.12
C LEU A 162 15.47 -5.32 -0.81
N GLY A 163 14.97 -5.11 -2.02
CA GLY A 163 15.06 -3.85 -2.75
C GLY A 163 13.84 -2.97 -2.49
N ILE A 164 14.05 -1.74 -2.02
CA ILE A 164 12.98 -0.78 -1.75
C ILE A 164 13.01 0.35 -2.78
N VAL A 165 11.93 0.53 -3.53
CA VAL A 165 11.77 1.66 -4.45
C VAL A 165 11.02 2.78 -3.72
N GLY A 166 11.72 3.88 -3.42
CA GLY A 166 11.23 5.03 -2.66
C GLY A 166 11.46 4.88 -1.15
N LEU A 167 12.51 5.50 -0.62
CA LEU A 167 12.89 5.44 0.80
C LEU A 167 12.25 6.59 1.62
N GLY A 168 10.94 6.73 1.45
CA GLY A 168 10.09 7.60 2.29
C GLY A 168 9.82 7.00 3.67
N ASN A 169 8.85 7.55 4.41
CA ASN A 169 8.56 7.12 5.79
C ASN A 169 8.25 5.61 5.89
N VAL A 170 7.43 5.08 4.98
CA VAL A 170 7.09 3.65 4.93
C VAL A 170 8.32 2.82 4.58
N GLY A 171 9.07 3.20 3.54
CA GLY A 171 10.28 2.48 3.11
C GLY A 171 11.35 2.41 4.20
N ARG A 172 11.55 3.50 4.96
CA ARG A 172 12.49 3.54 6.09
C ARG A 172 12.08 2.60 7.22
N ARG A 173 10.79 2.56 7.57
CA ARG A 173 10.28 1.65 8.61
C ARG A 173 10.38 0.18 8.15
N LEU A 174 10.02 -0.09 6.90
CA LEU A 174 10.17 -1.41 6.30
C LEU A 174 11.63 -1.87 6.27
N ALA A 175 12.58 -0.98 5.96
CA ALA A 175 14.01 -1.28 6.02
C ALA A 175 14.44 -1.75 7.41
N ARG A 176 13.99 -1.08 8.49
CA ARG A 176 14.27 -1.50 9.87
C ARG A 176 13.71 -2.88 10.18
N TYR A 177 12.48 -3.16 9.76
CA TYR A 177 11.88 -4.49 9.97
C TYR A 177 12.62 -5.59 9.21
N ALA A 178 12.99 -5.33 7.96
CA ALA A 178 13.73 -6.28 7.13
C ALA A 178 15.14 -6.54 7.69
N ALA A 179 15.83 -5.52 8.18
CA ALA A 179 17.10 -5.67 8.87
C ALA A 179 16.96 -6.54 10.13
N GLY A 180 15.88 -6.35 10.91
CA GLY A 180 15.57 -7.21 12.07
C GLY A 180 15.31 -8.68 11.72
N LEU A 181 14.88 -8.97 10.49
CA LEU A 181 14.77 -10.34 9.95
C LEU A 181 16.08 -10.88 9.33
N GLY A 182 17.18 -10.12 9.43
CA GLY A 182 18.48 -10.47 8.88
C GLY A 182 18.55 -10.37 7.35
N MET A 183 17.71 -9.53 6.73
CA MET A 183 17.78 -9.27 5.29
C MET A 183 18.82 -8.20 4.95
N VAL A 184 19.38 -8.27 3.75
CA VAL A 184 20.23 -7.20 3.19
C VAL A 184 19.34 -6.20 2.47
N VAL A 185 19.28 -4.96 2.97
CA VAL A 185 18.36 -3.95 2.42
C VAL A 185 19.09 -3.03 1.46
N ARG A 186 18.54 -2.90 0.25
CA ARG A 186 18.97 -1.94 -0.76
C ARG A 186 17.80 -1.04 -1.13
N TYR A 187 18.09 0.15 -1.63
CA TYR A 187 17.04 1.06 -2.05
C TYR A 187 17.41 1.85 -3.29
N THR A 188 16.39 2.43 -3.91
CA THR A 188 16.54 3.48 -4.91
C THR A 188 15.49 4.56 -4.66
N ASP A 189 15.85 5.80 -4.94
CA ASP A 189 14.97 6.97 -4.85
C ASP A 189 15.41 8.01 -5.90
N ARG A 190 14.70 9.13 -6.00
CA ARG A 190 15.04 10.23 -6.91
C ARG A 190 16.45 10.77 -6.69
N GLY A 191 16.97 10.64 -5.48
CA GLY A 191 18.33 10.98 -5.12
C GLY A 191 18.85 10.03 -4.04
N ARG A 192 20.17 9.94 -3.95
CA ARG A 192 20.85 9.20 -2.88
C ARG A 192 20.65 9.92 -1.54
N LEU A 193 20.52 9.15 -0.47
CA LEU A 193 20.31 9.62 0.90
C LEU A 193 21.43 9.09 1.83
N PRO A 194 22.65 9.64 1.78
CA PRO A 194 23.81 9.11 2.52
C PRO A 194 23.59 9.02 4.03
N GLU A 195 22.90 9.99 4.63
CA GLU A 195 22.58 9.96 6.06
C GLU A 195 21.67 8.78 6.42
N MET A 196 20.70 8.45 5.56
CA MET A 196 19.79 7.32 5.78
C MET A 196 20.50 5.98 5.56
N GLU A 197 21.47 5.91 4.64
CA GLU A 197 22.32 4.73 4.45
C GLU A 197 23.05 4.38 5.73
N GLN A 198 23.68 5.37 6.36
CA GLN A 198 24.39 5.18 7.62
C GLN A 198 23.44 4.81 8.76
N GLN A 199 22.32 5.51 8.90
CA GLN A 199 21.37 5.30 10.01
C GLN A 199 20.64 3.97 9.94
N LEU A 200 20.35 3.47 8.74
CA LEU A 200 19.53 2.26 8.53
C LEU A 200 20.35 1.05 8.08
N GLY A 201 21.64 1.22 7.78
CA GLY A 201 22.47 0.17 7.19
C GLY A 201 21.97 -0.28 5.82
N VAL A 202 21.39 0.64 5.05
CA VAL A 202 20.87 0.36 3.69
C VAL A 202 21.85 0.83 2.63
N GLU A 203 21.78 0.24 1.45
CA GLU A 203 22.67 0.59 0.34
C GLU A 203 21.90 1.12 -0.87
N TRP A 204 22.33 2.25 -1.44
CA TRP A 204 21.72 2.79 -2.65
C TRP A 204 22.14 1.99 -3.89
N ARG A 205 21.20 1.81 -4.82
CA ARG A 205 21.43 1.24 -6.15
C ARG A 205 20.67 2.02 -7.21
N GLY A 206 21.20 1.98 -8.44
CA GLY A 206 20.41 2.34 -9.62
C GLY A 206 19.19 1.42 -9.72
N LEU A 207 18.09 1.91 -10.29
CA LEU A 207 16.83 1.16 -10.37
C LEU A 207 17.03 -0.24 -11.00
N ASP A 208 17.73 -0.32 -12.14
CA ASP A 208 17.95 -1.59 -12.85
C ASP A 208 18.85 -2.56 -12.07
N GLU A 209 19.84 -2.05 -11.35
CA GLU A 209 20.69 -2.84 -10.45
C GLU A 209 19.88 -3.36 -9.27
N LEU A 210 19.04 -2.52 -8.68
CA LEU A 210 18.14 -2.90 -7.60
C LEU A 210 17.24 -4.07 -8.03
N PHE A 211 16.63 -4.00 -9.22
CA PHE A 211 15.81 -5.09 -9.75
C PHE A 211 16.61 -6.38 -9.97
N ARG A 212 17.88 -6.28 -10.33
CA ARG A 212 18.75 -7.43 -10.61
C ARG A 212 19.30 -8.09 -9.35
N GLU A 213 19.58 -7.30 -8.32
CA GLU A 213 20.28 -7.74 -7.10
C GLU A 213 19.34 -8.08 -5.93
N SER A 214 18.04 -7.85 -6.09
CA SER A 214 17.05 -8.05 -5.03
C SER A 214 16.30 -9.38 -5.20
N ASP A 215 16.28 -10.20 -4.14
CA ASP A 215 15.43 -11.39 -4.09
C ASP A 215 13.94 -11.00 -3.95
N PHE A 216 13.67 -9.89 -3.25
CA PHE A 216 12.33 -9.32 -3.06
C PHE A 216 12.34 -7.82 -3.35
N ILE A 217 11.24 -7.28 -3.86
CA ILE A 217 11.11 -5.85 -4.17
C ILE A 217 9.84 -5.29 -3.56
N ALA A 218 9.99 -4.21 -2.80
CA ALA A 218 8.88 -3.43 -2.26
C ALA A 218 8.80 -2.08 -2.97
N LEU A 219 7.60 -1.75 -3.45
CA LEU A 219 7.33 -0.47 -4.10
C LEU A 219 6.63 0.45 -3.10
N THR A 220 7.36 1.46 -2.62
CA THR A 220 6.84 2.50 -1.72
C THR A 220 6.95 3.94 -2.27
N PRO A 221 7.01 4.20 -3.60
CA PRO A 221 7.07 5.57 -4.09
C PRO A 221 5.68 6.21 -4.10
N THR A 222 5.61 7.53 -3.91
CA THR A 222 4.39 8.30 -4.20
C THR A 222 4.08 8.24 -5.69
N LEU A 223 2.82 7.99 -6.06
CA LEU A 223 2.39 8.01 -7.47
C LEU A 223 2.45 9.43 -8.03
N THR A 224 3.31 9.65 -9.01
CA THR A 224 3.57 10.90 -9.72
C THR A 224 3.71 10.62 -11.21
N ALA A 225 3.81 11.66 -12.05
CA ALA A 225 4.07 11.46 -13.48
C ALA A 225 5.36 10.67 -13.72
N SER A 226 6.42 10.92 -12.94
CA SER A 226 7.70 10.23 -13.06
C SER A 226 7.72 8.81 -12.47
N SER A 227 6.83 8.49 -11.52
CA SER A 227 6.74 7.14 -10.94
C SER A 227 5.68 6.26 -11.60
N ARG A 228 4.85 6.82 -12.48
CA ARG A 228 3.86 6.07 -13.25
C ARG A 228 4.57 5.16 -14.27
N GLY A 229 4.22 3.87 -14.25
CA GLY A 229 4.81 2.89 -15.15
C GLY A 229 6.25 2.50 -14.83
N LEU A 230 6.74 2.80 -13.62
CA LEU A 230 8.07 2.35 -13.16
C LEU A 230 8.27 0.85 -13.32
N VAL A 231 7.20 0.08 -13.07
CA VAL A 231 7.15 -1.36 -13.28
C VAL A 231 6.15 -1.65 -14.39
N GLY A 232 6.64 -2.10 -15.53
CA GLY A 232 5.86 -2.38 -16.74
C GLY A 232 6.65 -3.23 -17.73
N LEU A 233 5.94 -3.80 -18.71
CA LEU A 233 6.43 -4.85 -19.63
C LEU A 233 7.68 -4.48 -20.46
N GLY A 234 8.06 -3.20 -20.55
CA GLY A 234 9.22 -2.73 -21.31
C GLY A 234 10.51 -2.52 -20.50
N ARG A 235 10.51 -2.74 -19.17
CA ARG A 235 11.69 -2.53 -18.30
C ARG A 235 12.28 -3.80 -17.69
N SER A 236 11.56 -4.93 -17.73
CA SER A 236 12.19 -6.23 -17.48
C SER A 236 12.94 -6.65 -18.75
N GLY A 237 14.27 -6.54 -18.75
CA GLY A 237 15.11 -6.70 -19.94
C GLY A 237 14.76 -7.90 -20.84
N SER A 238 14.26 -7.61 -22.05
CA SER A 238 14.42 -8.36 -23.32
C SER A 238 13.95 -7.47 -24.49
N PRO A 239 14.46 -7.62 -25.73
CA PRO A 239 14.28 -6.63 -26.80
C PRO A 239 12.92 -6.74 -27.53
N GLU A 240 12.39 -5.56 -27.86
CA GLU A 240 11.46 -5.14 -28.93
C GLU A 240 10.43 -6.11 -29.54
N ARG A 241 9.15 -5.66 -29.62
CA ARG A 241 8.49 -5.15 -30.86
C ARG A 241 7.00 -4.72 -30.62
N PRO A 242 6.35 -3.98 -31.55
CA PRO A 242 5.62 -2.75 -31.21
C PRO A 242 4.08 -2.82 -31.15
N SER A 243 3.53 -1.71 -30.62
CA SER A 243 2.23 -1.08 -30.92
C SER A 243 0.94 -1.87 -30.64
N THR A 244 0.23 -1.50 -29.57
CA THR A 244 -0.92 -0.54 -29.61
C THR A 244 -1.44 -0.37 -28.18
N CYS A 245 -1.22 0.80 -27.58
CA CYS A 245 -1.77 1.17 -26.28
C CYS A 245 -2.76 2.32 -26.47
N SER A 246 -4.03 2.00 -26.62
CA SER A 246 -5.13 2.95 -26.43
C SER A 246 -5.85 2.58 -25.13
N ARG A 247 -5.62 3.39 -24.08
CA ARG A 247 -6.40 3.57 -22.83
C ARG A 247 -7.10 2.33 -22.22
N PRO A 248 -6.85 1.98 -20.94
CA PRO A 248 -7.81 1.24 -20.15
C PRO A 248 -8.57 2.15 -19.18
N SER A 249 -9.86 2.34 -19.43
CA SER A 249 -10.85 2.89 -18.49
C SER A 249 -11.37 1.82 -17.54
N ARG A 250 -11.46 2.16 -16.24
CA ARG A 250 -12.37 1.77 -15.12
C ARG A 250 -13.19 0.46 -15.07
N ARG A 251 -13.09 -0.50 -16.00
CA ARG A 251 -13.82 -1.78 -15.90
C ARG A 251 -12.95 -2.93 -16.43
N GLN A 252 -12.07 -3.48 -15.60
CA GLN A 252 -11.53 -4.84 -15.78
C GLN A 252 -10.72 -5.29 -14.54
N SER A 253 -11.41 -5.58 -13.43
CA SER A 253 -10.86 -6.42 -12.34
C SER A 253 -11.29 -7.88 -12.45
N ALA A 254 -11.79 -8.34 -13.61
CA ALA A 254 -12.37 -9.69 -13.72
C ALA A 254 -11.75 -10.61 -14.81
N ALA A 255 -10.74 -10.18 -15.57
CA ALA A 255 -10.25 -10.97 -16.71
C ALA A 255 -8.72 -11.08 -16.87
N ALA A 256 -7.92 -10.92 -15.81
CA ALA A 256 -6.51 -11.33 -15.83
C ALA A 256 -6.37 -12.83 -15.48
N ARG A 257 -7.01 -13.71 -16.25
CA ARG A 257 -6.78 -15.16 -16.20
C ARG A 257 -5.64 -15.53 -17.15
N THR A 258 -4.60 -16.13 -16.57
CA THR A 258 -3.75 -17.16 -17.19
C THR A 258 -2.92 -16.76 -18.42
N ARG A 259 -1.70 -16.27 -18.19
CA ARG A 259 -0.49 -16.62 -18.99
C ARG A 259 0.78 -16.16 -18.27
N VAL A 260 1.15 -16.87 -17.21
CA VAL A 260 2.56 -16.92 -16.79
C VAL A 260 3.22 -17.94 -17.70
N SER A 261 3.89 -17.45 -18.75
CA SER A 261 4.50 -18.29 -19.78
C SER A 261 5.67 -19.08 -19.21
N SER A 262 5.75 -20.32 -19.69
CA SER A 262 6.64 -21.42 -19.31
C SER A 262 8.14 -21.17 -19.54
N SER A 263 8.59 -19.99 -19.99
CA SER A 263 9.99 -19.75 -20.33
C SER A 263 10.90 -19.48 -19.11
N TRP A 264 10.35 -18.98 -18.01
CA TRP A 264 11.12 -18.66 -16.79
C TRP A 264 11.64 -19.92 -16.07
N ARG A 265 10.94 -21.06 -16.19
CA ARG A 265 11.36 -22.32 -15.53
C ARG A 265 12.60 -22.93 -16.19
N THR A 266 12.76 -22.78 -17.50
CA THR A 266 13.84 -23.43 -18.26
C THR A 266 15.19 -22.75 -18.05
N SER A 267 15.22 -21.42 -17.95
CA SER A 267 16.45 -20.65 -17.69
C SER A 267 16.98 -20.81 -16.26
N PHE A 268 16.10 -21.07 -15.29
CA PHE A 268 16.50 -21.29 -13.89
C PHE A 268 17.13 -22.68 -13.68
N LEU A 269 16.60 -23.72 -14.33
CA LEU A 269 17.15 -25.08 -14.24
C LEU A 269 18.52 -25.21 -14.92
N ARG A 270 18.75 -24.47 -16.02
CA ARG A 270 20.05 -24.47 -16.72
C ARG A 270 21.18 -23.89 -15.86
N ARG A 271 20.90 -22.85 -15.06
CA ARG A 271 21.88 -22.25 -14.13
C ARG A 271 22.26 -23.14 -12.95
N ILE A 272 21.40 -24.07 -12.55
CA ILE A 272 21.68 -25.03 -11.48
C ILE A 272 22.57 -26.17 -11.99
N SER A 273 22.42 -26.59 -13.25
CA SER A 273 23.29 -27.62 -13.83
C SER A 273 24.71 -27.10 -14.09
N GLU A 274 24.85 -25.86 -14.57
CA GLU A 274 26.15 -25.23 -14.83
C GLU A 274 26.96 -24.99 -13.54
N ARG A 275 26.31 -24.78 -12.38
CA ARG A 275 26.99 -24.59 -11.08
C ARG A 275 27.43 -25.89 -10.38
N ARG A 276 26.90 -27.06 -10.77
CA ARG A 276 27.32 -28.35 -10.18
C ARG A 276 28.64 -28.86 -10.74
N HIS A 277 29.10 -28.37 -11.90
CA HIS A 277 30.35 -28.81 -12.52
C HIS A 277 31.58 -27.97 -12.15
N ALA A 278 31.43 -26.90 -11.35
CA ALA A 278 32.50 -25.93 -11.10
C ALA A 278 33.19 -26.04 -9.72
N ASN A 279 32.99 -27.10 -8.93
CA ASN A 279 33.72 -27.22 -7.65
C ASN A 279 33.90 -28.66 -7.12
N PRO A 280 34.90 -29.42 -7.59
CA PRO A 280 35.27 -30.69 -6.98
C PRO A 280 36.39 -30.45 -5.96
N GLY A 281 36.05 -30.11 -4.71
CA GLY A 281 37.12 -29.93 -3.73
C GLY A 281 36.78 -29.31 -2.38
N ARG A 282 35.74 -29.77 -1.67
CA ARG A 282 35.68 -29.64 -0.20
C ARG A 282 34.99 -30.86 0.42
N ARG A 283 35.79 -31.75 1.00
CA ARG A 283 35.33 -32.78 1.95
C ARG A 283 34.97 -32.10 3.28
N TRP A 284 33.82 -32.43 3.83
CA TRP A 284 33.42 -32.06 5.19
C TRP A 284 34.07 -33.04 6.19
N PRO A 285 34.65 -32.58 7.32
CA PRO A 285 35.13 -33.47 8.36
C PRO A 285 33.95 -34.03 9.17
N GLY A 286 34.02 -35.33 9.44
CA GLY A 286 32.99 -36.10 10.13
C GLY A 286 32.87 -35.76 11.61
N SER A 287 31.63 -35.82 12.10
CA SER A 287 31.31 -35.92 13.53
C SER A 287 30.86 -37.34 13.82
N SER A 288 31.80 -38.14 14.30
CA SER A 288 31.54 -39.36 15.07
C SER A 288 31.41 -38.97 16.53
N HIS A 289 30.31 -39.34 17.20
CA HIS A 289 30.29 -40.01 18.51
C HIS A 289 28.85 -40.41 18.92
N PRO A 290 28.70 -41.39 19.83
CA PRO A 290 27.61 -42.36 19.82
C PRO A 290 26.60 -42.21 20.97
N VAL A 291 25.49 -42.94 20.79
CA VAL A 291 24.33 -43.23 21.68
C VAL A 291 23.37 -42.07 21.90
#